data_AF-G9LAC9-F1
#
_entry.id   AF-G9LAC9-F1
#
_cell.length_a   1.000
_cell.length_b   1.000
_cell.length_c   1.000
_cell.angle_alpha   90.00
_cell.angle_beta   90.00
_cell.angle_gamma   90.00
#
_symmetry.space_group_name_H-M   'P 1'
#
loop_
_entity.id
_entity.type
_entity.pdbx_description
1 polymer ?
#
loop_
_entity_poly.entity_id
_entity_poly.type
_entity_poly.pdbx_seq_one_letter_code
_entity_poly.pdbx_strand_id
1 'polypeptide(L)'
;RGVSDVKPSALVIAYTCDKCGYEIFQEVNSKVFTPLTECSSPSCVNDNNKGQLFMSTRASKFSAFQEVKIQELSSQVPVGHIPRSLSVHVNGDLVRSMNPGDTVDISGIFMPSPYTGFRALRAGLLTETYLEAQHVKQHKKQYDLMTLS
;
A
#
# COMPACT_ATOMS: atom_id res chain seq x y z
N ARG A 1 -16.13 -6.63 7.66
CA ARG A 1 -15.33 -6.84 6.42
C ARG A 1 -13.87 -6.64 6.78
N GLY A 2 -13.12 -7.74 6.98
CA GLY A 2 -11.72 -7.68 7.42
C GLY A 2 -10.70 -7.58 6.29
N VAL A 3 -11.06 -7.98 5.07
CA VAL A 3 -10.19 -7.95 3.88
C VAL A 3 -10.72 -6.90 2.92
N SER A 4 -9.87 -5.97 2.47
CA SER A 4 -10.24 -4.98 1.44
C SER A 4 -10.15 -5.58 0.03
N ASP A 5 -10.82 -4.95 -0.94
CA ASP A 5 -10.53 -5.22 -2.35
C ASP A 5 -9.09 -4.81 -2.70
N VAL A 6 -8.57 -5.42 -3.76
CA VAL A 6 -7.24 -5.12 -4.31
C VAL A 6 -7.25 -3.78 -5.01
N LYS A 7 -6.23 -2.96 -4.75
CA LYS A 7 -6.07 -1.62 -5.34
C LYS A 7 -4.66 -1.48 -5.92
N PRO A 8 -4.47 -0.70 -7.01
CA PRO A 8 -3.14 -0.37 -7.49
C PRO A 8 -2.49 0.69 -6.58
N SER A 9 -1.27 0.43 -6.12
CA SER A 9 -0.41 1.39 -5.43
C SER A 9 0.71 1.87 -6.36
N ALA A 10 0.91 3.17 -6.44
CA ALA A 10 1.96 3.77 -7.26
C ALA A 10 3.34 3.56 -6.63
N LEU A 11 4.30 3.08 -7.42
CA LEU A 11 5.72 3.01 -7.03
C LEU A 11 6.53 4.10 -7.73
N VAL A 12 6.25 4.32 -9.02
CA VAL A 12 6.89 5.34 -9.84
C VAL A 12 5.82 5.99 -10.71
N ILE A 13 5.73 7.31 -10.65
CA ILE A 13 4.86 8.08 -11.54
C ILE A 13 5.69 8.70 -12.64
N ALA A 14 5.31 8.45 -13.88
CA ALA A 14 5.89 9.07 -15.05
C ALA A 14 5.07 10.30 -15.48
N TYR A 15 5.78 11.38 -15.79
CA TYR A 15 5.23 12.63 -16.30
C TYR A 15 5.84 12.97 -17.64
N THR A 16 5.04 13.46 -18.58
CA THR A 16 5.51 13.94 -19.88
C THR A 16 5.26 15.44 -19.98
N CYS A 17 6.28 16.18 -20.43
CA CYS A 17 6.15 17.61 -20.69
C CYS A 17 5.50 17.87 -22.06
N ASP A 18 4.55 18.81 -22.11
CA ASP A 18 3.88 19.25 -23.33
C ASP A 18 4.76 20.02 -24.32
N LYS A 19 5.80 20.73 -23.83
CA LYS A 19 6.67 21.58 -24.64
C LYS A 19 7.88 20.83 -25.19
N CYS A 20 8.66 20.18 -24.32
CA CYS A 20 9.91 19.53 -24.71
C CYS A 20 9.80 18.00 -24.88
N GLY A 21 8.67 17.39 -24.50
CA GLY A 21 8.47 15.94 -24.57
C GLY A 21 9.30 15.13 -23.56
N TYR A 22 10.06 15.79 -22.66
CA TYR A 22 10.90 15.10 -21.69
C TYR A 22 10.05 14.32 -20.67
N GLU A 23 10.50 13.10 -20.36
CA GLU A 23 9.86 12.21 -19.38
C GLU A 23 10.55 12.32 -18.02
N ILE A 24 9.77 12.52 -16.97
CA ILE A 24 10.24 12.63 -15.59
C ILE A 24 9.62 11.51 -14.77
N PHE A 25 10.45 10.79 -14.01
CA PHE A 25 10.02 9.70 -13.14
C PHE A 25 10.15 10.12 -11.67
N GLN A 26 9.02 10.16 -10.97
CA GLN A 26 8.95 10.46 -9.53
C GLN A 26 8.73 9.17 -8.75
N GLU A 27 9.67 8.83 -7.86
CA GLU A 27 9.51 7.72 -6.91
C GLU A 27 8.48 8.06 -5.83
N VAL A 28 7.61 7.11 -5.50
CA VAL A 28 6.56 7.25 -4.49
C VAL A 28 6.91 6.40 -3.27
N ASN A 29 7.42 7.06 -2.23
CA ASN A 29 7.88 6.40 -1.00
C ASN A 29 6.84 6.39 0.13
N SER A 30 5.74 7.11 -0.04
CA SER A 30 4.70 7.29 0.98
C SER A 30 3.31 7.18 0.39
N LYS A 31 2.33 6.85 1.26
CA LYS A 31 0.90 6.73 0.89
C LYS A 31 0.33 7.99 0.24
N VAL A 32 0.88 9.14 0.58
CA VAL A 32 0.54 10.44 0.00
C VAL A 32 1.82 11.06 -0.55
N PHE A 33 1.76 11.57 -1.77
CA PHE A 33 2.85 12.30 -2.41
C PHE A 33 2.29 13.52 -3.14
N THR A 34 3.13 14.53 -3.35
CA THR A 34 2.77 15.73 -4.13
C THR A 34 3.23 15.52 -5.57
N PRO A 35 2.33 15.58 -6.56
CA PRO A 35 2.70 15.39 -7.96
C PRO A 35 3.55 16.55 -8.47
N LEU A 36 4.47 16.25 -9.39
CA LEU A 36 5.23 17.28 -10.10
C LEU A 36 4.35 17.99 -11.14
N THR A 37 4.38 19.31 -11.14
CA THR A 37 3.59 20.15 -12.07
C THR A 37 4.45 20.91 -13.08
N GLU A 38 5.70 21.23 -12.73
CA GLU A 38 6.63 21.99 -13.57
C GLU A 38 7.76 21.10 -14.09
N CYS A 39 8.07 21.23 -15.38
CA CYS A 39 9.16 20.48 -16.00
C CYS A 39 10.54 20.96 -15.50
N SER A 40 11.35 20.04 -14.97
CA SER A 40 12.73 20.28 -14.53
C SER A 40 13.79 19.99 -15.61
N SER A 41 13.38 19.77 -16.85
CA SER A 41 14.31 19.49 -17.95
C SER A 41 15.19 20.70 -18.28
N PRO A 42 16.46 20.51 -18.68
CA PRO A 42 17.35 21.62 -19.01
C PRO A 42 16.82 22.46 -20.18
N SER A 43 16.09 21.86 -21.14
CA SER A 43 15.46 22.59 -22.25
C SER A 43 14.43 23.60 -21.76
N CYS A 44 13.48 23.17 -20.92
CA CYS A 44 12.45 24.07 -20.38
C CYS A 44 13.02 25.12 -19.41
N VAL A 45 14.03 24.75 -18.62
CA VAL A 45 14.67 25.65 -17.66
C VAL A 45 15.48 26.74 -18.39
N ASN A 46 16.26 26.37 -19.41
CA ASN A 46 17.09 27.31 -20.16
C ASN A 46 16.27 28.26 -21.03
N ASP A 47 15.16 27.79 -21.60
CA ASP A 47 14.27 28.62 -22.42
C ASP A 47 13.34 29.52 -21.59
N ASN A 48 13.50 29.56 -20.25
CA ASN A 48 12.59 30.21 -19.30
C ASN A 48 11.12 29.81 -19.50
N ASN A 49 10.89 28.59 -20.01
CA ASN A 49 9.60 28.13 -20.44
C ASN A 49 9.17 26.96 -19.56
N LYS A 50 8.36 27.25 -18.54
CA LYS A 50 7.79 26.22 -17.65
C LYS A 50 6.77 25.40 -18.41
N GLY A 51 7.20 24.27 -18.96
CA GLY A 51 6.30 23.29 -19.56
C GLY A 51 5.42 22.63 -18.51
N GLN A 52 4.17 22.37 -18.88
CA GLN A 52 3.22 21.70 -18.01
C GLN A 52 3.46 20.19 -18.06
N LEU A 53 3.47 19.55 -16.89
CA LEU A 53 3.61 18.11 -16.78
C LEU A 53 2.25 17.41 -16.76
N PHE A 54 2.13 16.35 -17.56
CA PHE A 54 0.97 15.48 -17.59
C PHE A 54 1.37 14.07 -17.17
N MET A 55 0.63 13.48 -16.22
CA MET A 55 0.89 12.12 -15.76
C MET A 55 0.55 11.11 -16.86
N SER A 56 1.46 10.18 -17.14
CA SER A 56 1.24 9.04 -18.02
C SER A 56 1.07 7.77 -17.20
N THR A 57 -0.16 7.25 -17.13
CA THR A 57 -0.46 6.01 -16.40
C THR A 57 0.21 4.78 -17.01
N ARG A 58 0.40 4.75 -18.34
CA ARG A 58 1.04 3.61 -19.02
C ARG A 58 2.55 3.53 -18.78
N ALA A 59 3.20 4.69 -18.64
CA ALA A 59 4.64 4.77 -18.34
C ALA A 59 4.93 4.69 -16.83
N SER A 60 3.89 4.78 -15.99
CA SER A 60 4.00 4.67 -14.53
C SER A 60 4.05 3.21 -14.08
N LYS A 61 4.71 2.95 -12.96
CA LYS A 61 4.80 1.62 -12.34
C LYS A 61 3.86 1.54 -11.15
N PHE A 62 2.96 0.56 -11.19
CA PHE A 62 2.05 0.23 -10.10
C PHE A 62 2.34 -1.16 -9.55
N SER A 63 1.99 -1.37 -8.29
CA SER A 63 2.01 -2.66 -7.60
C SER A 63 0.63 -2.96 -7.02
N ALA A 64 0.29 -4.24 -6.92
CA ALA A 64 -0.92 -4.64 -6.20
C ALA A 64 -0.76 -4.34 -4.71
N PHE A 65 -1.77 -3.73 -4.11
CA PHE A 65 -1.86 -3.41 -2.69
C PHE A 65 -3.21 -3.88 -2.14
N GLN A 66 -3.19 -4.43 -0.95
CA GLN A 66 -4.38 -4.84 -0.22
C GLN A 66 -4.20 -4.59 1.27
N GLU A 67 -5.24 -4.07 1.93
CA GLU A 67 -5.26 -3.90 3.38
C GLU A 67 -6.11 -5.00 4.00
N VAL A 68 -5.53 -5.70 4.98
CA VAL A 68 -6.18 -6.79 5.70
C VAL A 68 -6.14 -6.51 7.19
N LYS A 69 -7.28 -6.63 7.86
CA LYS A 69 -7.41 -6.56 9.32
C LYS A 69 -7.55 -7.97 9.86
N ILE A 70 -6.53 -8.40 10.60
CA ILE A 70 -6.55 -9.67 11.32
C ILE A 70 -7.04 -9.44 12.75
N GLN A 71 -7.65 -10.47 13.33
CA GLN A 71 -8.10 -10.47 14.73
C GLN A 71 -7.45 -11.64 15.47
N GLU A 72 -7.25 -11.45 16.77
CA GLU A 72 -6.79 -12.53 17.66
C GLU A 72 -7.75 -13.73 17.62
N LEU A 73 -7.21 -14.94 17.78
CA LEU A 73 -8.05 -16.12 17.96
C LEU A 73 -8.78 -16.02 19.30
N SER A 74 -10.08 -16.35 19.31
CA SER A 74 -10.91 -16.28 20.53
C SER A 74 -10.37 -17.12 21.69
N SER A 75 -9.63 -18.20 21.40
CA SER A 75 -8.98 -19.04 22.40
C SER A 75 -7.79 -18.38 23.10
N GLN A 76 -7.21 -17.33 22.51
CA GLN A 76 -6.07 -16.60 23.06
C GLN A 76 -6.49 -15.33 23.82
N VAL A 77 -7.76 -14.94 23.73
CA VAL A 77 -8.29 -13.73 24.37
C VAL A 77 -8.63 -14.03 25.84
N PRO A 78 -8.06 -13.28 26.81
CA PRO A 78 -8.38 -13.47 28.22
C PRO A 78 -9.84 -13.20 28.54
N VAL A 79 -10.35 -13.87 29.58
CA VAL A 79 -11.74 -13.70 30.03
C VAL A 79 -12.01 -12.23 30.36
N GLY A 80 -13.10 -11.69 29.83
CA GLY A 80 -13.52 -10.30 30.03
C GLY A 80 -12.90 -9.27 29.09
N HIS A 81 -11.97 -9.67 28.21
CA HIS A 81 -11.40 -8.79 27.19
C HIS A 81 -12.08 -8.92 25.82
N ILE A 82 -11.98 -7.86 25.02
CA ILE A 82 -12.44 -7.84 23.62
C ILE A 82 -11.26 -8.16 22.71
N PRO A 83 -11.42 -9.04 21.70
CA PRO A 83 -10.36 -9.34 20.73
C PRO A 83 -9.85 -8.08 20.04
N ARG A 84 -8.52 -7.92 19.97
CA ARG A 84 -7.89 -6.81 19.27
C ARG A 84 -7.68 -7.15 17.80
N SER A 85 -7.58 -6.11 16.98
CA SER A 85 -7.30 -6.23 15.56
C SER A 85 -5.99 -5.54 15.20
N LEU A 86 -5.27 -6.10 14.24
CA LEU A 86 -4.07 -5.51 13.65
C LEU A 86 -4.28 -5.28 12.15
N SER A 87 -3.86 -4.12 11.64
CA SER A 87 -3.82 -3.86 10.21
C SER A 87 -2.55 -4.44 9.60
N VAL A 88 -2.71 -5.13 8.49
CA VAL A 88 -1.66 -5.78 7.71
C VAL A 88 -1.72 -5.21 6.29
N HIS A 89 -0.58 -4.75 5.79
CA HIS A 89 -0.42 -4.34 4.41
C HIS A 89 0.19 -5.50 3.62
N VAL A 90 -0.45 -5.82 2.49
CA VAL A 90 -0.07 -6.92 1.63
C VAL A 90 0.22 -6.36 0.25
N ASN A 91 1.44 -6.56 -0.22
CA ASN A 91 1.97 -5.98 -1.44
C ASN A 91 2.40 -7.06 -2.43
N GLY A 92 2.33 -6.73 -3.72
CA GLY A 92 2.84 -7.58 -4.80
C GLY A 92 2.10 -8.92 -4.89
N ASP A 93 2.88 -10.01 -4.96
CA ASP A 93 2.36 -11.35 -5.27
C ASP A 93 1.60 -12.01 -4.10
N LEU A 94 1.77 -11.49 -2.88
CA LEU A 94 1.03 -11.96 -1.71
C LEU A 94 -0.43 -11.49 -1.71
N VAL A 95 -0.79 -10.55 -2.59
CA VAL A 95 -2.16 -10.04 -2.69
C VAL A 95 -3.12 -11.17 -3.10
N ARG A 96 -4.33 -11.22 -2.52
CA ARG A 96 -5.31 -12.32 -2.65
C ARG A 96 -4.89 -13.65 -2.03
N SER A 97 -3.77 -13.71 -1.30
CA SER A 97 -3.39 -14.91 -0.55
C SER A 97 -4.22 -15.15 0.73
N MET A 98 -5.26 -14.37 1.00
CA MET A 98 -6.08 -14.49 2.21
C MET A 98 -7.55 -14.19 1.91
N ASN A 99 -8.43 -15.00 2.47
CA ASN A 99 -9.88 -14.80 2.44
C ASN A 99 -10.43 -14.49 3.84
N PRO A 100 -11.58 -13.78 3.92
CA PRO A 100 -12.25 -13.59 5.20
C PRO A 100 -12.62 -14.92 5.85
N GLY A 101 -12.18 -15.13 7.10
CA GLY A 101 -12.45 -16.34 7.88
C GLY A 101 -11.29 -17.35 7.89
N ASP A 102 -10.25 -17.12 7.09
CA ASP A 102 -9.06 -17.98 7.10
C ASP A 102 -8.30 -17.86 8.43
N THR A 103 -7.76 -18.98 8.91
CA THR A 103 -6.76 -19.00 9.99
C THR A 103 -5.39 -19.02 9.36
N VAL A 104 -4.62 -17.95 9.56
CA VAL A 104 -3.34 -17.71 8.89
C VAL A 104 -2.26 -17.29 9.87
N ASP A 105 -1.03 -17.72 9.59
CA ASP A 105 0.17 -17.16 10.20
C ASP A 105 0.78 -16.16 9.20
N ILE A 106 1.00 -14.92 9.66
CA ILE A 106 1.59 -13.86 8.84
C ILE A 106 2.94 -13.50 9.48
N SER A 107 4.00 -13.61 8.69
CA SER A 107 5.32 -13.10 9.06
C SER A 107 5.59 -11.80 8.31
N GLY A 108 6.12 -10.80 9.00
CA GLY A 108 6.27 -9.47 8.43
C GLY A 108 7.08 -8.53 9.29
N ILE A 109 7.19 -7.28 8.83
CA ILE A 109 7.92 -6.22 9.52
C ILE A 109 6.91 -5.29 10.18
N PHE A 110 7.06 -5.03 11.47
CA PHE A 110 6.17 -4.13 12.20
C PHE A 110 6.59 -2.68 12.01
N MET A 111 5.74 -1.88 11.40
CA MET A 111 6.07 -0.53 10.92
C MET A 111 5.10 0.52 11.49
N PRO A 112 5.61 1.68 11.94
CA PRO A 112 4.76 2.83 12.21
C PRO A 112 4.38 3.54 10.90
N SER A 113 3.12 3.94 10.78
CA SER A 113 2.63 4.87 9.77
C SER A 113 2.49 6.26 10.39
N PRO A 114 3.16 7.29 9.83
CA PRO A 114 2.92 8.66 10.25
C PRO A 114 1.48 9.06 9.91
N TYR A 115 0.86 9.82 10.80
CA TYR A 115 -0.51 10.27 10.60
C TYR A 115 -0.57 11.40 9.54
N THR A 116 -1.31 11.16 8.46
CA THR A 116 -1.55 12.12 7.37
C THR A 116 -2.92 12.77 7.53
N GLY A 117 -3.10 13.62 8.55
CA GLY A 117 -4.35 14.35 8.82
C GLY A 117 -4.12 15.63 9.62
N PHE A 118 -5.20 16.26 10.14
CA PHE A 118 -5.11 17.48 10.95
C PHE A 118 -4.23 17.28 12.19
N ARG A 119 -2.94 17.65 12.08
CA ARG A 119 -1.93 17.52 13.14
C ARG A 119 -2.32 18.23 14.44
N ALA A 120 -3.17 19.26 14.34
CA ALA A 120 -3.65 20.04 15.48
C ALA A 120 -4.70 19.31 16.36
N LEU A 121 -5.44 18.33 15.80
CA LEU A 121 -6.55 17.66 16.51
C LEU A 121 -6.11 16.48 17.38
N ARG A 122 -4.90 15.94 17.17
CA ARG A 122 -4.30 14.90 18.01
C ARG A 122 -2.94 15.38 18.47
N ALA A 123 -2.88 15.84 19.71
CA ALA A 123 -1.62 16.17 20.37
C ALA A 123 -0.77 14.90 20.55
N GLY A 124 0.35 14.77 19.84
CA GLY A 124 1.40 13.79 20.14
C GLY A 124 2.03 13.06 18.95
N LEU A 125 3.07 12.28 19.25
CA LEU A 125 3.78 11.36 18.35
C LEU A 125 3.03 10.01 18.16
N LEU A 126 1.70 10.01 18.31
CA LEU A 126 0.89 8.80 18.18
C LEU A 126 0.94 8.33 16.72
N THR A 127 1.66 7.24 16.48
CA THR A 127 1.74 6.60 15.17
C THR A 127 0.79 5.42 15.14
N GLU A 128 0.00 5.31 14.07
CA GLU A 128 -0.73 4.09 13.80
C GLU A 128 0.30 3.04 13.37
N THR A 129 0.15 1.79 13.79
CA THR A 129 1.09 0.73 13.42
C THR A 129 0.40 -0.27 12.51
N TYR A 130 1.17 -0.83 11.60
CA TYR A 130 0.74 -1.89 10.71
C TYR A 130 1.85 -2.93 10.56
N LEU A 131 1.47 -4.13 10.16
CA LEU A 131 2.40 -5.18 9.78
C LEU A 131 2.55 -5.19 8.26
N GLU A 132 3.78 -5.02 7.77
CA GLU A 132 4.11 -5.21 6.36
C GLU A 132 4.35 -6.71 6.12
N ALA A 133 3.43 -7.36 5.40
CA ALA A 133 3.50 -8.80 5.19
C ALA A 133 4.67 -9.20 4.28
N GLN A 134 5.46 -10.18 4.72
CA GLN A 134 6.57 -10.77 3.95
C GLN A 134 6.28 -12.23 3.58
N HIS A 135 5.50 -12.94 4.42
CA HIS A 135 5.08 -14.31 4.15
C HIS A 135 3.72 -14.58 4.80
N VAL A 136 2.89 -15.37 4.12
CA VAL A 136 1.57 -15.79 4.60
C VAL A 136 1.48 -17.32 4.49
N LYS A 137 1.15 -17.97 5.61
CA LYS A 137 0.90 -19.40 5.68
C LYS A 137 -0.54 -19.64 6.14
N GLN A 138 -1.34 -20.27 5.30
CA GLN A 138 -2.71 -20.66 5.65
C GLN A 138 -2.74 -22.05 6.31
N HIS A 139 -3.49 -22.19 7.40
CA HIS A 139 -3.64 -23.48 8.11
C HIS A 139 -4.72 -24.38 7.51
N LYS A 140 -5.77 -23.81 6.91
CA LYS A 140 -6.82 -24.57 6.21
C LYS A 140 -6.81 -24.16 4.74
N LYS A 141 -6.21 -25.00 3.88
CA LYS A 141 -6.35 -24.85 2.44
C LYS A 141 -7.80 -25.13 2.06
N GLN A 142 -8.45 -24.16 1.43
CA GLN A 142 -9.77 -24.37 0.84
C GLN A 142 -9.59 -25.28 -0.39
N TYR A 143 -9.95 -26.57 -0.26
CA TYR A 143 -10.09 -27.59 -1.31
C TYR A 143 -8.95 -27.75 -2.33
N ASP A 144 -7.80 -28.28 -1.90
CA ASP A 144 -6.78 -28.86 -2.80
C ASP A 144 -6.67 -30.41 -2.62
N LEU A 145 -7.67 -31.01 -1.96
CA LEU A 145 -7.82 -32.46 -1.73
C LEU A 145 -9.17 -32.97 -2.27
N MET A 146 -9.56 -32.52 -3.47
CA MET A 146 -10.66 -33.12 -4.24
C MET A 146 -10.21 -33.55 -5.65
N THR A 147 -8.92 -33.84 -5.84
CA THR A 147 -8.45 -34.59 -7.00
C THR A 147 -8.59 -36.09 -6.76
N LEU A 148 -9.77 -36.59 -7.15
CA LEU A 148 -10.06 -37.88 -7.79
C LEU A 148 -9.62 -39.18 -7.07
N SER A 149 -10.56 -39.75 -6.30
CA SER A 149 -10.75 -41.21 -6.21
C SER A 149 -11.49 -41.76 -7.42
#